data_AF-A0A969MUL4-F1
#
_entry.id   AF-A0A969MUL4-F1
#
_cell.length_a   1.000
_cell.length_b   1.000
_cell.length_c   1.000
_cell.angle_alpha   90.00
_cell.angle_beta   90.00
_cell.angle_gamma   90.00
#
_symmetry.space_group_name_H-M   'P 1'
#
loop_
_entity.id
_entity.type
_entity.pdbx_description
1 polymer ?
#
loop_
_entity_poly.entity_id
_entity_poly.type
_entity_poly.pdbx_seq_one_letter_code
_entity_poly.pdbx_strand_id
1 'polypeptide(L)'
;MTSPSNTSNLDSINSVSVPPSLDPDLENPDGPEDPMDEVPDEVEMSLFDHLEELRRRIFYSLIAVGLGVIVCFSNVNLIVQILERPAQGVKFLQLAPGEYFFVSLQVTGYSGLLLASPFIFYQIAQFVLPGLTRRERRLLGPIFLSSTVLFGVGLLFAYSALIPAALKFFINYGGDVVEQLWSIDKYFKFK
;
A
#
# COMPACT_ATOMS: atom_id res chain seq x y z
N MET A 1 46.74 -5.84 100.77
CA MET A 1 46.16 -5.71 99.42
C MET A 1 44.65 -5.86 99.61
N THR A 2 43.96 -4.78 99.98
CA THR A 2 43.16 -3.87 99.11
C THR A 2 41.78 -4.45 98.72
N SER A 3 40.75 -3.85 99.33
CA SER A 3 39.32 -3.76 98.96
C SER A 3 39.10 -3.27 97.49
N PRO A 4 37.87 -2.92 97.03
CA PRO A 4 36.51 -3.51 97.15
C PRO A 4 35.72 -3.47 95.78
N SER A 5 34.41 -3.72 95.87
CA SER A 5 33.30 -2.98 95.22
C SER A 5 33.06 -3.07 93.70
N ASN A 6 31.96 -3.75 93.37
CA ASN A 6 30.76 -3.17 92.74
C ASN A 6 30.95 -1.95 91.82
N THR A 7 30.71 -2.14 90.53
CA THR A 7 30.11 -1.13 89.65
C THR A 7 29.18 -1.81 88.63
N SER A 8 27.89 -1.82 88.97
CA SER A 8 26.81 -1.60 88.01
C SER A 8 27.11 -0.37 87.13
N ASN A 9 26.69 -0.43 85.86
CA ASN A 9 26.74 0.59 84.78
C ASN A 9 27.85 0.40 83.74
N LEU A 10 27.62 -0.51 82.80
CA LEU A 10 28.00 -0.30 81.38
C LEU A 10 26.88 -0.73 80.41
N ASP A 11 25.65 -0.92 80.91
CA ASP A 11 24.46 -0.91 80.06
C ASP A 11 24.10 0.55 79.77
N SER A 12 24.00 0.92 78.48
CA SER A 12 23.47 2.19 77.93
C SER A 12 24.48 3.11 77.26
N ILE A 13 25.29 2.64 76.31
CA ILE A 13 25.72 3.44 75.13
C ILE A 13 26.47 2.54 74.13
N ASN A 14 25.74 1.76 73.34
CA ASN A 14 26.05 1.53 71.92
C ASN A 14 25.00 0.63 71.29
N SER A 15 23.80 1.18 71.19
CA SER A 15 22.76 0.72 70.28
C SER A 15 22.92 1.47 68.94
N VAL A 16 23.69 0.93 68.00
CA VAL A 16 23.53 1.26 66.56
C VAL A 16 23.80 0.00 65.72
N SER A 17 22.70 -0.71 65.47
CA SER A 17 22.33 -1.48 64.26
C SER A 17 23.40 -2.27 63.50
N VAL A 18 23.44 -3.57 63.74
CA VAL A 18 23.70 -4.57 62.67
C VAL A 18 22.41 -5.38 62.52
N PRO A 19 21.66 -5.23 61.41
CA PRO A 19 20.50 -6.09 61.18
C PRO A 19 20.95 -7.55 61.04
N PRO A 20 20.12 -8.53 61.46
CA PRO A 20 20.43 -9.94 61.32
C PRO A 20 20.74 -10.23 59.85
N SER A 21 21.87 -10.88 59.60
CA SER A 21 22.18 -11.48 58.32
C SER A 21 20.98 -12.31 57.87
N LEU A 22 20.27 -11.79 56.85
CA LEU A 22 19.23 -12.51 56.14
C LEU A 22 19.80 -13.86 55.70
N ASP A 23 19.09 -14.91 56.08
CA ASP A 23 19.37 -16.28 55.67
C ASP A 23 19.56 -16.34 54.15
N PRO A 24 20.62 -16.99 53.63
CA PRO A 24 20.88 -17.07 52.18
C PRO A 24 19.90 -17.99 51.42
N ASP A 25 18.85 -18.50 52.08
CA ASP A 25 17.93 -19.52 51.55
C ASP A 25 16.49 -19.01 51.33
N LEU A 26 16.27 -17.69 51.23
CA LEU A 26 14.99 -17.11 50.83
C LEU A 26 15.04 -16.52 49.40
N GLU A 27 15.46 -17.33 48.44
CA GLU A 27 15.14 -17.08 47.03
C GLU A 27 13.81 -17.78 46.74
N ASN A 28 12.71 -17.09 47.09
CA ASN A 28 11.36 -17.49 46.77
C ASN A 28 11.14 -17.33 45.24
N PRO A 29 10.96 -18.40 44.46
CA PRO A 29 10.76 -18.27 43.01
C PRO A 29 9.34 -17.83 42.62
N ASP A 30 8.41 -17.72 43.58
CA ASP A 30 7.00 -17.43 43.31
C ASP A 30 6.58 -16.09 43.95
N GLY A 31 7.04 -14.97 43.37
CA GLY A 31 6.38 -13.67 43.50
C GLY A 31 5.17 -13.59 42.56
N PRO A 32 4.17 -12.72 42.80
CA PRO A 32 2.98 -12.68 41.97
C PRO A 32 3.39 -12.38 40.53
N GLU A 33 3.17 -13.33 39.63
CA GLU A 33 3.33 -13.13 38.18
C GLU A 33 2.46 -11.92 37.82
N ASP A 34 3.09 -10.76 37.59
CA ASP A 34 2.43 -9.63 36.97
C ASP A 34 2.04 -10.09 35.56
N PRO A 35 0.74 -10.23 35.23
CA PRO A 35 0.32 -10.71 33.91
C PRO A 35 0.68 -9.76 32.77
N MET A 36 1.33 -8.63 33.09
CA MET A 36 1.64 -7.54 32.17
C MET A 36 3.10 -7.55 31.67
N ASP A 37 3.93 -8.48 32.11
CA ASP A 37 5.34 -8.64 31.67
C ASP A 37 5.53 -9.73 30.60
N GLU A 38 4.48 -10.13 29.88
CA GLU A 38 4.66 -10.65 28.53
C GLU A 38 4.81 -9.46 27.58
N VAL A 39 6.04 -8.99 27.42
CA VAL A 39 6.43 -8.24 26.22
C VAL A 39 6.01 -9.13 25.06
N PRO A 40 4.97 -8.77 24.28
CA PRO A 40 4.48 -9.67 23.24
C PRO A 40 5.56 -9.68 22.20
N ASP A 41 6.34 -10.78 22.19
CA ASP A 41 7.43 -11.11 21.28
C ASP A 41 7.29 -10.24 20.03
N GLU A 42 7.96 -9.08 20.08
CA GLU A 42 7.98 -8.17 18.96
C GLU A 42 8.87 -8.93 17.99
N VAL A 43 8.25 -9.81 17.20
CA VAL A 43 8.93 -10.61 16.20
C VAL A 43 9.68 -9.57 15.37
N GLU A 44 10.96 -9.42 15.66
CA GLU A 44 11.91 -8.76 14.79
C GLU A 44 11.86 -9.61 13.53
N MET A 45 10.93 -9.25 12.63
CA MET A 45 10.80 -9.94 11.37
C MET A 45 12.16 -9.82 10.71
N SER A 46 12.79 -10.96 10.47
CA SER A 46 14.05 -10.97 9.76
C SER A 46 13.82 -10.30 8.41
N LEU A 47 14.80 -9.59 7.85
CA LEU A 47 14.65 -9.00 6.51
C LEU A 47 14.26 -10.07 5.48
N PHE A 48 14.67 -11.33 5.72
CA PHE A 48 14.25 -12.47 4.94
C PHE A 48 12.74 -12.76 5.03
N ASP A 49 12.13 -12.66 6.22
CA ASP A 49 10.69 -12.84 6.42
C ASP A 49 9.89 -11.74 5.73
N HIS A 50 10.36 -10.49 5.80
CA HIS A 50 9.74 -9.37 5.10
C HIS A 50 9.81 -9.53 3.57
N LEU A 51 10.95 -9.99 3.04
CA LEU A 51 11.08 -10.29 1.60
C LEU A 51 10.22 -11.48 1.17
N GLU A 52 10.05 -12.48 2.03
CA GLU A 52 9.15 -13.60 1.76
C GLU A 52 7.69 -13.15 1.71
N GLU A 53 7.29 -12.23 2.60
CA GLU A 53 5.99 -11.58 2.52
C GLU A 53 5.83 -10.80 1.20
N LEU A 54 6.82 -10.00 0.80
CA LEU A 54 6.78 -9.25 -0.46
C LEU A 54 6.52 -10.19 -1.65
N ARG A 55 7.29 -11.28 -1.76
CA ARG A 55 7.15 -12.27 -2.82
C ARG A 55 5.71 -12.79 -2.85
N ARG A 56 5.20 -13.24 -1.70
CA ARG A 56 3.86 -13.80 -1.59
C ARG A 56 2.78 -12.78 -1.97
N ARG A 57 2.91 -11.53 -1.54
CA ARG A 57 1.99 -10.43 -1.88
C ARG A 57 2.00 -10.11 -3.37
N ILE A 58 3.17 -10.13 -4.01
CA ILE A 58 3.31 -9.96 -5.48
C ILE A 58 2.60 -11.09 -6.22
N PHE A 59 2.73 -12.35 -5.79
CA PHE A 59 1.99 -13.44 -6.43
C PHE A 59 0.47 -13.26 -6.32
N TYR A 60 -0.04 -12.85 -5.15
CA TYR A 60 -1.47 -12.58 -5.00
C TYR A 60 -1.94 -11.39 -5.85
N SER A 61 -1.14 -10.32 -5.97
CA SER A 61 -1.50 -9.18 -6.81
C SER A 61 -1.49 -9.54 -8.29
N LEU A 62 -0.53 -10.36 -8.74
CA LEU A 62 -0.49 -10.89 -10.10
C LEU A 62 -1.72 -11.77 -10.42
N ILE A 63 -2.13 -12.63 -9.48
CA ILE A 63 -3.34 -13.45 -9.65
C ILE A 63 -4.58 -12.55 -9.73
N ALA A 64 -4.69 -11.53 -8.87
CA ALA A 64 -5.80 -10.60 -8.89
C ALA A 64 -5.86 -9.81 -10.21
N VAL A 65 -4.72 -9.36 -10.72
CA VAL A 65 -4.63 -8.71 -12.04
C VAL A 65 -5.02 -9.68 -13.15
N GLY A 66 -4.52 -10.91 -13.13
CA GLY A 66 -4.87 -11.94 -14.11
C GLY A 66 -6.37 -12.22 -14.14
N LEU A 67 -7.00 -12.38 -12.98
CA LEU A 67 -8.45 -12.52 -12.85
C LEU A 67 -9.19 -11.27 -13.34
N GLY A 68 -8.70 -10.07 -13.00
CA GLY A 68 -9.26 -8.80 -13.49
C GLY A 68 -9.23 -8.70 -15.01
N VAL A 69 -8.10 -9.07 -15.63
CA VAL A 69 -7.96 -9.11 -17.09
C VAL A 69 -8.90 -10.14 -17.71
N ILE A 70 -9.04 -11.35 -17.15
CA ILE A 70 -9.96 -12.38 -17.65
C ILE A 70 -11.42 -11.89 -17.61
N VAL A 71 -11.82 -11.25 -16.52
CA VAL A 71 -13.17 -10.67 -16.34
C VAL A 71 -13.39 -9.53 -17.34
N CYS A 72 -12.43 -8.63 -17.50
CA CYS A 72 -12.51 -7.53 -18.46
C CYS A 72 -12.50 -8.03 -19.90
N PHE A 73 -11.73 -9.06 -20.22
CA PHE A 73 -11.67 -9.68 -21.54
C PHE A 73 -13.01 -10.30 -21.94
N SER A 74 -13.67 -10.99 -21.00
CA SER A 74 -15.02 -11.53 -21.21
C SER A 74 -16.07 -10.44 -21.46
N ASN A 75 -15.83 -9.22 -20.96
CA ASN A 75 -16.73 -8.08 -21.08
C ASN A 75 -16.17 -6.97 -22.00
N VAL A 76 -15.26 -7.30 -22.91
CA VAL A 76 -14.55 -6.30 -23.74
C VAL A 76 -15.50 -5.40 -24.52
N ASN A 77 -16.60 -5.95 -25.05
CA ASN A 77 -17.59 -5.19 -25.79
C ASN A 77 -18.23 -4.07 -24.94
N LEU A 78 -18.44 -4.31 -23.65
CA LEU A 78 -19.01 -3.32 -22.72
C LEU A 78 -18.01 -2.20 -22.45
N ILE A 79 -16.74 -2.55 -22.25
CA ILE A 79 -15.65 -1.58 -22.02
C ILE A 79 -15.46 -0.69 -23.24
N VAL A 80 -15.41 -1.27 -24.44
CA VAL A 80 -15.26 -0.53 -25.70
C VAL A 80 -16.44 0.42 -25.90
N GLN A 81 -17.69 -0.02 -25.67
CA GLN A 81 -18.86 0.86 -25.76
C GLN A 81 -18.82 2.04 -24.79
N ILE A 82 -18.32 1.83 -23.56
CA ILE A 82 -18.11 2.92 -22.60
C ILE A 82 -17.07 3.91 -23.15
N LEU A 83 -15.98 3.43 -23.73
CA LEU A 83 -14.91 4.26 -24.26
C LEU A 83 -15.32 5.04 -25.52
N GLU A 84 -16.27 4.51 -26.31
CA GLU A 84 -16.82 5.16 -27.50
C GLU A 84 -17.83 6.28 -27.19
N ARG A 85 -18.55 6.22 -26.05
CA ARG A 85 -19.52 7.26 -25.66
C ARG A 85 -18.97 8.69 -25.64
N PRO A 86 -17.80 8.99 -25.05
CA PRO A 86 -17.26 10.35 -25.04
C PRO A 86 -16.68 10.77 -26.41
N ALA A 87 -16.53 9.84 -27.36
CA ALA A 87 -15.88 10.04 -28.64
C ALA A 87 -16.85 10.09 -29.84
N GLN A 88 -18.14 10.35 -29.62
CA GLN A 88 -19.22 10.37 -30.63
C GLN A 88 -19.04 11.32 -31.85
N GLY A 89 -17.89 11.98 -32.00
CA GLY A 89 -17.53 12.83 -33.15
C GLY A 89 -16.48 12.26 -34.09
N VAL A 90 -15.84 11.13 -33.79
CA VAL A 90 -14.76 10.56 -34.63
C VAL A 90 -15.14 9.12 -35.01
N LYS A 91 -15.53 8.90 -36.27
CA LYS A 91 -15.70 7.54 -36.80
C LYS A 91 -14.34 6.86 -36.75
N PHE A 92 -14.15 5.93 -35.82
CA PHE A 92 -13.01 5.02 -35.87
C PHE A 92 -13.14 4.21 -37.16
N LEU A 93 -12.30 4.54 -38.13
CA LEU A 93 -12.16 3.74 -39.34
C LEU A 93 -11.81 2.34 -38.89
N GLN A 94 -12.52 1.36 -39.43
CA GLN A 94 -12.35 -0.05 -39.10
C GLN A 94 -10.98 -0.50 -39.61
N LEU A 95 -9.93 -0.26 -38.81
CA LEU A 95 -8.54 -0.51 -39.15
C LEU A 95 -8.26 -2.00 -39.06
N ALA A 96 -8.71 -2.80 -40.04
CA ALA A 96 -8.43 -4.22 -40.17
C ALA A 96 -8.82 -5.17 -39.00
N PRO A 97 -9.15 -6.45 -39.28
CA PRO A 97 -9.48 -7.42 -38.22
C PRO A 97 -8.31 -7.70 -37.25
N GLY A 98 -7.06 -7.47 -37.67
CA GLY A 98 -5.88 -7.66 -36.84
C GLY A 98 -5.67 -6.56 -35.78
N GLU A 99 -5.94 -5.30 -36.10
CA GLU A 99 -5.69 -4.18 -35.17
C GLU A 99 -6.69 -4.17 -34.02
N TYR A 100 -7.96 -4.50 -34.32
CA TYR A 100 -9.01 -4.61 -33.30
C TYR A 100 -8.64 -5.61 -32.20
N PHE A 101 -8.00 -6.73 -32.55
CA PHE A 101 -7.55 -7.71 -31.58
C PHE A 101 -6.45 -7.16 -30.65
N PHE A 102 -5.44 -6.47 -31.21
CA PHE A 102 -4.37 -5.86 -30.42
C PHE A 102 -4.88 -4.75 -29.51
N VAL A 103 -5.77 -3.88 -30.01
CA VAL A 103 -6.40 -2.82 -29.20
C VAL A 103 -7.25 -3.44 -28.08
N SER A 104 -8.04 -4.46 -28.38
CA SER A 104 -8.84 -5.17 -27.37
C SER A 104 -7.97 -5.75 -26.26
N LEU A 105 -6.81 -6.33 -26.60
CA LEU A 105 -5.88 -6.86 -25.61
C LEU A 105 -5.29 -5.75 -24.73
N GLN A 106 -4.89 -4.61 -25.31
CA GLN A 106 -4.38 -3.47 -24.55
C GLN A 106 -5.45 -2.87 -23.63
N VAL A 107 -6.66 -2.65 -24.15
CA VAL A 107 -7.78 -2.07 -23.41
C VAL A 107 -8.19 -2.98 -22.25
N THR A 108 -8.30 -4.29 -22.48
CA THR A 108 -8.66 -5.26 -21.43
C THR A 108 -7.53 -5.42 -20.41
N GLY A 109 -6.27 -5.35 -20.85
CA GLY A 109 -5.10 -5.33 -19.97
C GLY A 109 -5.11 -4.13 -19.02
N TYR A 110 -5.24 -2.91 -19.55
CA TYR A 110 -5.30 -1.70 -18.72
C TYR A 110 -6.55 -1.68 -17.84
N SER A 111 -7.71 -2.05 -18.38
CA SER A 111 -8.97 -2.07 -17.61
C SER A 111 -8.94 -3.11 -16.48
N GLY A 112 -8.38 -4.29 -16.74
CA GLY A 112 -8.19 -5.33 -15.73
C GLY A 112 -7.22 -4.90 -14.62
N LEU A 113 -6.15 -4.19 -14.99
CA LEU A 113 -5.24 -3.58 -14.02
C LEU A 113 -5.92 -2.48 -13.18
N LEU A 114 -6.71 -1.61 -13.81
CA LEU A 114 -7.49 -0.58 -13.11
C LEU A 114 -8.50 -1.20 -12.15
N LEU A 115 -9.16 -2.30 -12.55
CA LEU A 115 -10.09 -3.04 -11.70
C LEU A 115 -9.38 -3.72 -10.52
N ALA A 116 -8.18 -4.23 -10.73
CA ALA A 116 -7.35 -4.85 -9.69
C ALA A 116 -6.65 -3.82 -8.78
N SER A 117 -6.57 -2.54 -9.18
CA SER A 117 -5.86 -1.48 -8.46
C SER A 117 -6.24 -1.33 -6.98
N PRO A 118 -7.53 -1.34 -6.57
CA PRO A 118 -7.89 -1.30 -5.15
C PRO A 118 -7.31 -2.46 -4.34
N PHE A 119 -7.28 -3.65 -4.92
CA PHE A 119 -6.70 -4.83 -4.28
C PHE A 119 -5.18 -4.74 -4.21
N ILE A 120 -4.52 -4.21 -5.25
CA ILE A 120 -3.07 -3.96 -5.25
C ILE A 120 -2.69 -2.99 -4.12
N PHE A 121 -3.42 -1.88 -3.99
CA PHE A 121 -3.18 -0.93 -2.90
C PHE A 121 -3.35 -1.57 -1.52
N TYR A 122 -4.34 -2.45 -1.35
CA TYR A 122 -4.51 -3.21 -0.12
C TYR A 122 -3.34 -4.16 0.17
N GLN A 123 -2.79 -4.84 -0.84
CA GLN A 123 -1.64 -5.72 -0.63
C GLN A 123 -0.35 -4.95 -0.33
N ILE A 124 -0.15 -3.80 -0.98
CA ILE A 124 0.96 -2.89 -0.66
C ILE A 124 0.80 -2.37 0.77
N ALA A 125 -0.41 -2.01 1.18
CA ALA A 125 -0.70 -1.60 2.55
C ALA A 125 -0.26 -2.66 3.56
N GLN A 126 -0.72 -3.89 3.37
CA GLN A 126 -0.39 -5.01 4.24
C GLN A 126 1.12 -5.28 4.31
N PHE A 127 1.85 -5.09 3.21
CA PHE A 127 3.30 -5.19 3.20
C PHE A 127 4.00 -4.07 3.98
N VAL A 128 3.47 -2.84 3.99
CA VAL A 128 4.04 -1.72 4.75
C VAL A 128 3.69 -1.79 6.25
N LEU A 129 2.54 -2.37 6.60
CA LEU A 129 2.06 -2.53 7.98
C LEU A 129 3.09 -3.10 8.99
N PRO A 130 3.84 -4.18 8.70
CA PRO A 130 4.81 -4.76 9.65
C PRO A 130 6.00 -3.83 9.94
N GLY A 131 6.33 -2.91 9.03
CA GLY A 131 7.46 -1.99 9.20
C GLY A 131 7.13 -0.73 10.01
N LEU A 132 5.90 -0.56 10.50
CA LEU A 132 5.44 0.66 11.16
C LEU A 132 5.08 0.43 12.64
N THR A 133 5.32 1.46 13.45
CA THR A 133 4.96 1.42 14.87
C THR A 133 3.44 1.33 15.05
N ARG A 134 2.98 0.72 16.16
CA ARG A 134 1.54 0.51 16.43
C ARG A 134 0.70 1.80 16.37
N ARG A 135 1.30 2.96 16.69
CA ARG A 135 0.64 4.28 16.61
C ARG A 135 0.45 4.74 15.16
N GLU A 136 1.42 4.51 14.29
CA GLU A 136 1.38 4.93 12.87
C GLU A 136 0.47 4.03 12.03
N ARG A 137 0.33 2.75 12.41
CA ARG A 137 -0.60 1.79 11.76
C ARG A 137 -2.05 2.31 11.71
N ARG A 138 -2.47 3.14 12.68
CA ARG A 138 -3.83 3.73 12.69
C ARG A 138 -4.01 4.81 11.61
N LEU A 139 -2.95 5.49 11.18
CA LEU A 139 -3.00 6.51 10.12
C LEU A 139 -3.01 5.89 8.73
N LEU A 140 -2.39 4.71 8.56
CA LEU A 140 -2.39 3.98 7.29
C LEU A 140 -3.81 3.65 6.80
N GLY A 141 -4.71 3.21 7.70
CA GLY A 141 -6.10 2.87 7.37
C GLY A 141 -6.86 3.96 6.59
N PRO A 142 -7.00 5.19 7.13
CA PRO A 142 -7.67 6.28 6.43
C PRO A 142 -6.93 6.72 5.17
N ILE A 143 -5.59 6.63 5.12
CA ILE A 143 -4.81 6.96 3.91
C ILE A 143 -5.16 6.01 2.76
N PHE A 144 -5.22 4.70 3.01
CA PHE A 144 -5.56 3.72 1.96
C PHE A 144 -7.02 3.81 1.51
N LEU A 145 -7.93 4.07 2.45
CA LEU A 145 -9.33 4.33 2.11
C LEU A 145 -9.43 5.57 1.22
N SER A 146 -8.74 6.65 1.60
CA SER A 146 -8.68 7.88 0.80
C SER A 146 -8.06 7.64 -0.57
N SER A 147 -7.00 6.82 -0.66
CA SER A 147 -6.36 6.48 -1.94
C SER A 147 -7.31 5.72 -2.87
N THR A 148 -8.07 4.75 -2.34
CA THR A 148 -9.03 3.98 -3.13
C THR A 148 -10.19 4.86 -3.61
N VAL A 149 -10.69 5.74 -2.73
CA VAL A 149 -11.72 6.73 -3.09
C VAL A 149 -11.18 7.70 -4.15
N LEU A 150 -9.99 8.25 -3.95
CA LEU A 150 -9.37 9.21 -4.85
C LEU A 150 -9.04 8.59 -6.20
N PHE A 151 -8.66 7.31 -6.25
CA PHE A 151 -8.48 6.56 -7.48
C PHE A 151 -9.80 6.45 -8.26
N GLY A 152 -10.91 6.10 -7.58
CA GLY A 152 -12.23 6.06 -8.19
C GLY A 152 -12.69 7.43 -8.71
N VAL A 153 -12.49 8.49 -7.92
CA VAL A 153 -12.77 9.88 -8.31
C VAL A 153 -11.91 10.31 -9.50
N GLY A 154 -10.62 9.97 -9.47
CA GLY A 154 -9.67 10.26 -10.55
C GLY A 154 -10.05 9.56 -11.85
N LEU A 155 -10.51 8.31 -11.78
CA LEU A 155 -11.00 7.55 -12.94
C LEU A 155 -12.25 8.21 -13.55
N LEU A 156 -13.20 8.63 -12.70
CA LEU A 156 -14.41 9.31 -13.14
C LEU A 156 -14.11 10.70 -13.74
N PHE A 157 -13.18 11.43 -13.14
CA PHE A 157 -12.68 12.71 -13.65
C PHE A 157 -11.97 12.55 -15.00
N ALA A 158 -11.10 11.55 -15.13
CA ALA A 158 -10.41 11.26 -16.38
C ALA A 158 -11.41 10.97 -17.51
N TYR A 159 -12.39 10.11 -17.24
CA TYR A 159 -13.42 9.78 -18.22
C TYR A 159 -14.30 10.98 -18.61
N SER A 160 -14.74 11.77 -17.62
CA SER A 160 -15.78 12.79 -17.84
C SER A 160 -15.23 14.15 -18.30
N ALA A 161 -14.04 14.55 -17.85
CA ALA A 161 -13.47 15.86 -18.12
C ALA A 161 -12.21 15.78 -19.00
N LEU A 162 -11.29 14.86 -18.69
CA LEU A 162 -10.00 14.79 -19.38
C LEU A 162 -10.15 14.31 -20.83
N ILE A 163 -10.91 13.23 -21.08
CA ILE A 163 -11.14 12.72 -22.44
C ILE A 163 -11.78 13.77 -23.36
N PRO A 164 -12.93 14.41 -23.03
CA PRO A 164 -13.52 15.41 -23.92
C PRO A 164 -12.67 16.68 -24.06
N ALA A 165 -11.94 17.08 -23.03
CA ALA A 165 -11.00 18.19 -23.13
C ALA A 165 -9.85 17.88 -24.09
N ALA A 166 -9.27 16.68 -23.98
CA ALA A 166 -8.21 16.21 -24.87
C ALA A 166 -8.70 16.09 -26.32
N LEU A 167 -9.90 15.55 -26.55
CA LEU A 167 -10.50 15.47 -27.89
C LEU A 167 -10.72 16.86 -28.49
N LYS A 168 -11.29 17.81 -27.72
CA LYS A 168 -11.45 19.20 -28.17
C LYS A 168 -10.11 19.86 -28.49
N PHE A 169 -9.09 19.63 -27.66
CA PHE A 169 -7.74 20.12 -27.89
C PHE A 169 -7.15 19.55 -29.19
N PHE A 170 -7.21 18.25 -29.42
CA PHE A 170 -6.69 17.62 -30.64
C PHE A 170 -7.43 18.06 -31.91
N ILE A 171 -8.75 18.25 -31.84
CA ILE A 171 -9.55 18.75 -32.97
C ILE A 171 -9.16 20.19 -33.31
N ASN A 172 -9.07 21.08 -32.31
CA ASN A 172 -8.70 22.48 -32.54
C ASN A 172 -7.24 22.62 -32.97
N TYR A 173 -6.32 21.89 -32.34
CA TYR A 173 -4.91 21.87 -32.73
C TYR A 173 -4.72 21.30 -34.15
N GLY A 174 -5.43 20.22 -34.50
CA GLY A 174 -5.41 19.66 -35.85
C GLY A 174 -5.99 20.60 -36.91
N GLY A 175 -6.95 21.45 -36.52
CA GLY A 175 -7.52 22.49 -37.39
C GLY A 175 -6.53 23.62 -37.71
N ASP A 176 -5.70 24.05 -36.75
CA ASP A 176 -4.73 25.13 -36.94
C ASP A 176 -3.40 24.66 -37.55
N VAL A 177 -3.02 23.40 -37.36
CA VAL A 177 -1.74 22.84 -37.87
C VAL A 177 -1.90 22.21 -39.26
N VAL A 178 -3.13 21.91 -39.69
CA VAL A 178 -3.44 21.38 -41.02
C VAL A 178 -4.34 22.35 -41.77
N GLU A 179 -3.81 23.53 -42.12
CA GLU A 179 -4.17 24.04 -43.43
C GLU A 179 -3.71 22.99 -44.43
N GLN A 180 -4.71 22.33 -45.02
CA GLN A 180 -4.59 21.47 -46.18
C GLN A 180 -4.13 22.33 -47.37
N LEU A 181 -2.93 22.92 -47.32
CA LEU A 181 -2.12 23.14 -48.51
C LEU A 181 -1.77 21.74 -49.01
N TRP A 182 -2.77 21.16 -49.67
CA TRP A 182 -2.67 20.25 -50.78
C TRP A 182 -1.22 20.03 -51.16
N SER A 183 -0.74 18.81 -50.95
CA SER A 183 0.50 18.35 -51.56
C SER A 183 0.31 18.30 -53.08
N ILE A 184 0.23 19.47 -53.74
CA ILE A 184 0.42 19.64 -55.18
C ILE A 184 1.79 19.08 -55.55
N ASP A 185 2.75 19.12 -54.62
CA ASP A 185 4.07 18.49 -54.73
C ASP A 185 4.01 16.97 -54.98
N LYS A 186 3.02 16.24 -54.42
CA LYS A 186 2.82 14.81 -54.71
C LYS A 186 2.13 14.53 -56.05
N TYR A 187 1.41 15.49 -56.63
CA TYR A 187 0.76 15.33 -57.93
C TYR A 187 1.76 15.49 -59.09
N PHE A 188 2.81 16.30 -58.92
CA PHE A 188 3.83 16.53 -59.94
C PHE A 188 5.07 15.62 -59.86
N LYS A 189 5.19 14.78 -58.82
CA LYS A 189 6.29 13.81 -58.67
C LYS A 189 6.02 12.42 -59.25
N PHE A 190 4.96 12.27 -60.04
CA PHE A 190 4.87 11.17 -61.01
C PHE A 190 5.50 11.63 -62.33
N LYS A 191 6.83 11.60 -62.39
CA LYS A 191 7.58 11.38 -63.62
C LYS A 191 8.41 10.12 -63.44
#